data_AF-L8J6H6-F1
#
_entry.id   AF-L8J6H6-F1
#
_cell.length_a   1.000
_cell.length_b   1.000
_cell.length_c   1.000
_cell.angle_alpha   90.00
_cell.angle_beta   90.00
_cell.angle_gamma   90.00
#
_symmetry.space_group_name_H-M   'P 1'
#
loop_
_entity.id
_entity.type
_entity.pdbx_description
1 polymer ?
#
loop_
_entity_poly.entity_id
_entity_poly.type
_entity_poly.pdbx_seq_one_letter_code
_entity_poly.pdbx_strand_id
1 'polypeptide(L)'
;MFGCGDIQIEKNCFEPVQFKVGELFSNDNVRVTPVWGNNSNQEYLKEHGVVGYLSINGSYERVLPNNTLNFTGNLYKVVPSAAERYIGSSSEYIMFEATLNDFKYVIPDLEPQNLKLPYPVGRCNF
;
A
#
# COMPACT_ATOMS: atom_id res chain seq x y z
N MET A 1 25.50 2.31 12.86
CA MET A 1 24.44 1.89 11.91
C MET A 1 23.38 2.97 11.92
N PHE A 2 23.28 3.75 10.84
CA PHE A 2 22.10 4.60 10.62
C PHE A 2 20.96 3.65 10.27
N GLY A 3 20.00 3.48 11.19
CA GLY A 3 18.90 2.53 11.01
C GLY A 3 18.09 2.91 9.78
N CYS A 4 17.82 1.95 8.89
CA CYS A 4 16.80 2.12 7.87
C CYS A 4 15.43 2.18 8.54
N GLY A 5 14.45 2.84 7.92
CA GLY A 5 13.06 2.82 8.40
C GLY A 5 12.54 1.39 8.60
N ASP A 6 11.57 1.25 9.49
CA ASP A 6 10.95 -0.03 9.83
C ASP A 6 9.63 -0.20 9.08
N ILE A 7 9.37 -1.40 8.58
CA ILE A 7 8.12 -1.77 7.94
C ILE A 7 7.57 -3.04 8.58
N GLN A 8 6.32 -2.99 9.01
CA GLN A 8 5.67 -4.11 9.69
C GLN A 8 4.25 -4.33 9.18
N ILE A 9 3.85 -5.59 9.07
CA ILE A 9 2.47 -5.96 8.76
C ILE A 9 1.61 -6.01 10.02
N GLU A 10 0.55 -5.21 10.05
CA GLU A 10 -0.52 -5.27 11.02
C GLU A 10 -1.72 -6.03 10.43
N LYS A 11 -2.23 -7.00 11.18
CA LYS A 11 -3.34 -7.86 10.74
C LYS A 11 -4.65 -7.48 11.42
N ASN A 12 -5.75 -7.73 10.71
CA ASN A 12 -7.13 -7.52 11.18
C ASN A 12 -7.40 -6.06 11.60
N CYS A 13 -6.94 -5.11 10.78
CA CYS A 13 -7.08 -3.68 11.00
C CYS A 13 -8.44 -3.12 10.58
N PHE A 14 -9.18 -3.87 9.77
CA PHE A 14 -10.53 -3.59 9.31
C PHE A 14 -11.13 -4.87 8.75
N GLU A 15 -12.46 -4.94 8.64
CA GLU A 15 -13.15 -6.07 8.02
C GLU A 15 -12.82 -6.18 6.53
N PRO A 16 -12.49 -7.37 5.99
CA PRO A 16 -12.25 -7.55 4.58
C PRO A 16 -13.38 -7.00 3.72
N VAL A 17 -13.03 -6.22 2.69
CA VAL A 17 -14.01 -5.50 1.87
C VAL A 17 -13.56 -5.47 0.42
N GLN A 18 -14.54 -5.42 -0.48
CA GLN A 18 -14.31 -5.44 -1.93
C GLN A 18 -14.72 -4.11 -2.55
N PHE A 19 -13.92 -3.65 -3.51
CA PHE A 19 -14.23 -2.48 -4.32
C PHE A 19 -13.93 -2.76 -5.79
N LYS A 20 -14.69 -2.15 -6.69
CA LYS A 20 -14.22 -2.00 -8.06
C LYS A 20 -13.06 -1.01 -8.10
N VAL A 21 -12.07 -1.28 -8.95
CA VAL A 21 -10.90 -0.38 -9.12
C VAL A 21 -11.35 1.03 -9.49
N GLY A 22 -12.28 1.17 -10.45
CA GLY A 22 -12.80 2.47 -10.86
C GLY A 22 -13.61 3.17 -9.76
N GLU A 23 -14.29 2.41 -8.89
CA GLU A 23 -15.00 2.98 -7.74
C GLU A 23 -14.02 3.52 -6.70
N LEU A 24 -12.99 2.75 -6.36
CA LEU A 24 -12.01 3.10 -5.35
C LEU A 24 -11.22 4.36 -5.74
N PHE A 25 -10.61 4.35 -6.93
CA PHE A 25 -9.72 5.42 -7.38
C PHE A 25 -10.45 6.56 -8.09
N SER A 26 -11.74 6.38 -8.43
CA SER A 26 -12.51 7.33 -9.26
C SER A 26 -11.78 7.73 -10.55
N ASN A 27 -11.00 6.79 -11.10
CA ASN A 27 -10.08 7.01 -12.21
C ASN A 27 -9.87 5.70 -12.98
N ASP A 28 -9.81 5.78 -14.31
CA ASP A 28 -9.64 4.62 -15.19
C ASP A 28 -8.17 4.33 -15.56
N ASN A 29 -7.23 5.17 -15.12
CA ASN A 29 -5.79 5.03 -15.36
C ASN A 29 -5.05 4.50 -14.13
N VAL A 30 -5.68 3.59 -13.39
CA VAL A 30 -4.99 2.88 -12.30
C VAL A 30 -3.94 1.95 -12.90
N ARG A 31 -2.73 2.02 -12.36
CA ARG A 31 -1.57 1.28 -12.84
C ARG A 31 -0.81 0.63 -11.71
N VAL A 32 -0.10 -0.44 -12.05
CA VAL A 32 0.84 -1.13 -11.17
C VAL A 32 2.21 -0.46 -11.27
N THR A 33 2.84 -0.25 -10.12
CA THR A 33 4.29 -0.03 -10.01
C THR A 33 4.90 -1.27 -9.36
N PRO A 34 5.75 -2.05 -10.05
CA PRO A 34 6.28 -3.30 -9.51
C PRO A 34 7.15 -3.09 -8.27
N VAL A 35 7.10 -4.05 -7.35
CA VAL A 35 8.06 -4.17 -6.24
C VAL A 35 9.28 -4.94 -6.75
N TRP A 36 10.40 -4.25 -6.92
CA TRP A 36 11.64 -4.83 -7.44
C TRP A 36 12.53 -5.41 -6.34
N GLY A 37 12.42 -4.87 -5.12
CA GLY A 37 13.31 -5.20 -4.00
C GLY A 37 14.62 -4.42 -4.08
N ASN A 38 14.56 -3.14 -4.45
CA ASN A 38 15.74 -2.27 -4.57
C ASN A 38 16.04 -1.46 -3.29
N ASN A 39 15.19 -1.59 -2.26
CA ASN A 39 15.38 -1.01 -0.93
C ASN A 39 14.71 -1.91 0.12
N SER A 40 15.03 -1.69 1.40
CA SER A 40 14.56 -2.51 2.53
C SER A 40 13.03 -2.66 2.57
N ASN A 41 12.28 -1.59 2.27
CA ASN A 41 10.83 -1.64 2.27
C ASN A 41 10.30 -2.52 1.13
N GLN A 42 10.87 -2.40 -0.06
CA GLN A 42 10.51 -3.25 -1.19
C GLN A 42 10.94 -4.71 -0.98
N GLU A 43 12.09 -4.96 -0.36
CA GLU A 43 12.54 -6.30 0.01
C GLU A 43 11.54 -6.95 0.96
N TYR A 44 11.13 -6.25 2.02
CA TYR A 44 10.13 -6.74 2.96
C TYR A 44 8.79 -7.03 2.29
N LEU A 45 8.30 -6.12 1.43
CA LEU A 45 7.06 -6.32 0.67
C LEU A 45 7.14 -7.57 -0.22
N LYS A 46 8.27 -7.76 -0.91
CA LYS A 46 8.53 -8.91 -1.77
C LYS A 46 8.57 -10.22 -0.98
N GLU A 47 9.22 -10.25 0.18
CA GLU A 47 9.23 -11.40 1.09
C GLU A 47 7.83 -11.78 1.58
N HIS A 48 6.93 -10.80 1.69
CA HIS A 48 5.53 -11.01 2.06
C HIS A 48 4.58 -11.22 0.85
N GLY A 49 5.14 -11.46 -0.34
CA GLY A 49 4.42 -11.82 -1.55
C GLY A 49 3.72 -10.67 -2.27
N VAL A 50 4.03 -9.41 -1.91
CA VAL A 50 3.50 -8.24 -2.60
C VAL A 50 4.24 -8.05 -3.93
N VAL A 51 3.49 -7.98 -5.03
CA VAL A 51 4.08 -7.84 -6.37
C VAL A 51 4.15 -6.39 -6.86
N GLY A 52 3.37 -5.48 -6.29
CA GLY A 52 3.34 -4.09 -6.73
C GLY A 52 2.49 -3.13 -5.90
N TYR A 53 2.67 -1.85 -6.17
CA TYR A 53 1.85 -0.75 -5.69
C TYR A 53 0.77 -0.44 -6.72
N LEU A 54 -0.46 -0.17 -6.27
CA LEU A 54 -1.53 0.34 -7.13
C LEU A 54 -1.71 1.85 -6.90
N SER A 55 -1.63 2.62 -7.99
CA SER A 55 -1.81 4.08 -7.98
C SER A 55 -2.24 4.56 -9.37
N ILE A 56 -2.88 5.73 -9.44
CA ILE A 56 -3.19 6.39 -10.71
C ILE A 56 -1.94 6.94 -11.41
N ASN A 57 -0.83 7.05 -10.67
CA ASN A 57 0.46 7.55 -11.14
C ASN A 57 1.44 6.41 -11.48
N GLY A 58 0.99 5.16 -11.42
CA GLY A 58 1.83 4.01 -11.77
C GLY A 58 2.27 4.06 -13.24
N SER A 59 3.37 3.38 -13.55
CA SER A 59 4.01 3.49 -14.88
C SER A 59 4.00 2.20 -15.71
N TYR A 60 3.61 1.06 -15.14
CA TYR A 60 3.67 -0.22 -15.83
C TYR A 60 2.28 -0.67 -16.33
N GLU A 61 1.75 -1.75 -15.77
CA GLU A 61 0.53 -2.39 -16.25
C GLU A 61 -0.71 -1.60 -15.85
N ARG A 62 -1.65 -1.43 -16.78
CA ARG A 62 -2.95 -0.81 -16.49
C ARG A 62 -3.91 -1.83 -15.91
N VAL A 63 -4.55 -1.47 -14.80
CA VAL A 63 -5.62 -2.25 -14.19
C VAL A 63 -6.95 -1.75 -14.70
N LEU A 64 -7.83 -2.67 -15.12
CA LEU A 64 -9.15 -2.30 -15.63
C LEU A 64 -10.05 -1.81 -14.48
N PRO A 65 -10.84 -0.75 -14.68
CA PRO A 65 -11.71 -0.19 -13.64
C PRO A 65 -12.78 -1.18 -13.14
N ASN A 66 -13.18 -2.14 -13.98
CA ASN A 66 -14.15 -3.17 -13.64
C ASN A 66 -13.56 -4.36 -12.86
N ASN A 67 -12.25 -4.40 -12.66
CA ASN A 67 -11.63 -5.42 -11.82
C ASN A 67 -12.04 -5.20 -10.35
N THR A 68 -12.14 -6.31 -9.61
CA THR A 68 -12.46 -6.28 -8.18
C THR A 68 -11.18 -6.40 -7.37
N LEU A 69 -10.95 -5.43 -6.48
CA LEU A 69 -9.92 -5.49 -5.44
C LEU A 69 -10.51 -6.05 -4.17
N ASN A 70 -9.86 -7.03 -3.58
CA ASN A 70 -10.24 -7.56 -2.27
C ASN A 70 -9.23 -7.08 -1.23
N PHE A 71 -9.64 -6.16 -0.37
CA PHE A 71 -8.84 -5.73 0.76
C PHE A 71 -8.88 -6.81 1.84
N THR A 72 -7.71 -7.18 2.35
CA THR A 72 -7.58 -8.37 3.22
C THR A 72 -7.82 -8.09 4.70
N GLY A 73 -7.90 -6.81 5.08
CA GLY A 73 -7.86 -6.38 6.48
C GLY A 73 -6.44 -6.18 7.02
N ASN A 74 -5.40 -6.40 6.21
CA ASN A 74 -4.01 -6.17 6.62
C ASN A 74 -3.48 -4.82 6.14
N LEU A 75 -2.57 -4.23 6.92
CA LEU A 75 -1.86 -3.00 6.60
C LEU A 75 -0.36 -3.20 6.74
N TYR A 76 0.42 -2.50 5.93
CA TYR A 76 1.85 -2.33 6.12
C TYR A 76 2.08 -0.95 6.71
N LYS A 77 2.56 -0.88 7.95
CA LYS A 77 2.97 0.37 8.60
C LYS A 77 4.43 0.64 8.29
N VAL A 78 4.72 1.83 7.78
CA VAL A 78 6.09 2.28 7.52
C VAL A 78 6.43 3.41 8.47
N VAL A 79 7.50 3.20 9.24
CA VAL A 79 8.01 4.16 10.23
C VAL A 79 9.40 4.59 9.81
N PRO A 80 9.60 5.85 9.38
CA PRO A 80 10.93 6.32 9.01
C PRO A 80 11.84 6.38 10.24
N SER A 81 13.10 6.06 10.02
CA SER A 81 14.16 6.19 11.01
C SER A 81 14.34 7.64 11.46
N ALA A 82 14.99 7.84 12.61
CA ALA A 82 15.32 9.18 13.10
C ALA A 82 16.16 9.98 12.10
N ALA A 83 17.04 9.31 11.34
CA ALA A 83 17.85 9.95 10.31
C ALA A 83 17.00 10.42 9.11
N GLU A 84 16.06 9.58 8.64
CA GLU A 84 15.15 9.90 7.53
C GLU A 84 14.18 11.04 7.89
N ARG A 85 13.71 11.07 9.15
CA ARG A 85 12.92 12.19 9.68
C ARG A 85 13.72 13.48 9.71
N TYR A 86 14.99 13.41 10.13
CA TYR A 86 15.85 14.59 10.26
C TYR A 86 16.15 15.25 8.91
N ILE A 87 16.31 14.47 7.85
CA ILE A 87 16.54 15.00 6.48
C ILE A 87 15.23 15.38 5.76
N GLY A 88 14.07 15.28 6.43
CA GLY A 88 12.76 15.61 5.86
C GLY A 88 12.32 14.69 4.72
N SER A 89 12.92 13.51 4.58
CA SER A 89 12.77 12.67 3.39
C SER A 89 11.60 11.67 3.47
N SER A 90 10.99 11.45 4.65
CA SER A 90 9.89 10.49 4.79
C SER A 90 9.01 10.79 6.01
N SER A 91 7.69 10.64 5.83
CA SER A 91 6.70 10.60 6.92
C SER A 91 6.35 9.15 7.27
N GLU A 92 5.70 8.95 8.42
CA GLU A 92 4.97 7.71 8.68
C GLU A 92 3.82 7.60 7.68
N TYR A 93 3.56 6.39 7.19
CA TYR A 93 2.44 6.13 6.29
C TYR A 93 2.01 4.66 6.37
N ILE A 94 0.77 4.39 6.00
CA ILE A 94 0.25 3.02 5.91
C ILE A 94 0.02 2.64 4.45
N MET A 95 0.13 1.34 4.16
CA MET A 95 -0.28 0.80 2.88
C MET A 95 -1.27 -0.33 3.08
N PHE A 96 -2.37 -0.28 2.35
CA PHE A 96 -3.45 -1.25 2.44
C PHE A 96 -3.14 -2.46 1.59
N GLU A 97 -3.21 -3.65 2.19
CA GLU A 97 -3.07 -4.89 1.45
C GLU A 97 -4.36 -5.19 0.68
N ALA A 98 -4.23 -5.36 -0.63
CA ALA A 98 -5.31 -5.77 -1.52
C ALA A 98 -4.87 -6.94 -2.39
N THR A 99 -5.82 -7.78 -2.79
CA THR A 99 -5.58 -8.84 -3.76
C THR A 99 -6.39 -8.60 -5.04
N LEU A 100 -5.78 -8.93 -6.18
CA LEU A 100 -6.37 -8.88 -7.50
C LEU A 100 -5.82 -10.05 -8.31
N ASN A 101 -6.71 -10.89 -8.85
CA ASN A 101 -6.34 -12.08 -9.65
C ASN A 101 -5.26 -12.94 -8.95
N ASP A 102 -5.47 -13.27 -7.68
CA ASP A 102 -4.55 -14.04 -6.81
C ASP A 102 -3.19 -13.38 -6.49
N PHE A 103 -2.92 -12.19 -7.02
CA PHE A 103 -1.72 -11.42 -6.69
C PHE A 103 -2.01 -10.41 -5.58
N LYS A 104 -1.00 -10.18 -4.74
CA LYS A 104 -1.05 -9.22 -3.64
C LYS A 104 -0.43 -7.89 -4.05
N TYR A 105 -1.13 -6.81 -3.77
CA TYR A 105 -0.73 -5.44 -4.03
C TYR A 105 -0.85 -4.61 -2.76
N VAL A 106 -0.22 -3.44 -2.76
CA VAL A 106 -0.36 -2.44 -1.71
C VAL A 106 -0.83 -1.09 -2.26
N ILE A 107 -1.65 -0.39 -1.49
CA ILE A 107 -2.19 0.94 -1.82
C ILE A 107 -1.80 1.91 -0.70
N PRO A 108 -0.87 2.86 -0.92
CA PRO A 108 -0.47 3.84 0.10
C PRO A 108 -1.61 4.78 0.50
N ASP A 109 -1.71 5.18 1.77
CA ASP A 109 -2.71 6.16 2.25
C ASP A 109 -2.39 7.62 1.89
N LEU A 110 -1.18 7.87 1.35
CA LEU A 110 -0.65 9.21 1.07
C LEU A 110 -1.31 9.93 -0.11
N GLU A 111 -2.17 9.26 -0.90
CA GLU A 111 -2.82 9.89 -2.05
C GLU A 111 -4.22 10.43 -1.70
N PRO A 112 -4.51 11.73 -1.91
CA PRO A 112 -5.80 12.35 -1.57
C PRO A 112 -7.02 11.71 -2.22
N GLN A 113 -6.84 10.95 -3.31
CA GLN A 113 -7.91 10.22 -3.99
C GLN A 113 -8.33 8.91 -3.31
N ASN A 114 -7.65 8.52 -2.23
CA ASN A 114 -7.94 7.29 -1.49
C ASN A 114 -9.01 7.45 -0.38
N LEU A 115 -9.89 8.45 -0.51
CA LEU A 115 -10.97 8.79 0.43
C LEU A 115 -11.99 7.65 0.70
N LYS A 116 -11.96 6.58 -0.11
CA LYS A 116 -12.82 5.39 0.03
C LYS A 116 -12.12 4.21 0.70
N LEU A 117 -10.86 4.36 1.13
CA LEU A 117 -10.17 3.30 1.85
C LEU A 117 -10.88 2.98 3.18
N PRO A 118 -10.84 1.72 3.63
CA PRO A 118 -11.39 1.33 4.93
C PRO A 118 -10.70 2.11 6.05
N TYR A 119 -11.46 2.55 7.06
CA TYR A 119 -10.86 3.21 8.22
C TYR A 119 -10.20 2.17 9.13
N PRO A 120 -8.88 2.24 9.37
CA PRO A 120 -8.24 1.35 10.33
C PRO A 120 -8.71 1.67 11.75
N VAL A 121 -8.70 0.67 12.64
CA VAL A 121 -9.11 0.83 14.04
C VAL A 121 -7.98 0.52 15.02
N GLY A 122 -7.98 1.21 16.17
CA GLY A 122 -7.07 0.94 17.29
C GLY A 122 -5.59 1.05 16.91
N ARG A 123 -4.81 0.00 17.20
CA ARG A 123 -3.35 -0.10 16.95
C ARG A 123 -2.93 0.09 15.48
N CYS A 124 -3.90 0.01 14.56
CA CYS A 124 -3.67 0.13 13.13
C CYS A 124 -3.67 1.58 12.63
N ASN A 125 -4.15 2.53 13.43
CA ASN A 125 -3.96 3.96 13.19
C ASN A 125 -2.58 4.39 13.69
N PHE A 126 -2.00 5.41 13.06
CA PHE A 126 -0.89 6.17 13.65
C PHE A 126 -1.44 7.15 14.70
#